data_AF-A0A3M1P323-F1
#
_entry.id   AF-A0A3M1P323-F1
#
_cell.length_a   1.000
_cell.length_b   1.000
_cell.length_c   1.000
_cell.angle_alpha   90.00
_cell.angle_beta   90.00
_cell.angle_gamma   90.00
#
_symmetry.space_group_name_H-M   'P 1'
#
loop_
_entity.id
_entity.type
_entity.pdbx_description
1 polymer ?
#
loop_
_entity_poly.entity_id
_entity_poly.type
_entity_poly.pdbx_seq_one_letter_code
_entity_poly.pdbx_strand_id
1 'polypeptide(L)'
;MRANHLPFPPRWTTDDRPAARTDAPATDRLLIQYPEDGMTYQIDPVLQAAFQQLHLKGAAETGLLDVHWRVDGTRLPGDYRTAAWPLTPGRHAFTLHALTPEGIPLRSRTAHIFVLPALPGTDQSRKSTRSRP
;
A
#
# COMPACT_ATOMS: atom_id res chain seq x y z
N MET A 1 46.04 9.27 36.99
CA MET A 1 45.53 8.60 35.77
C MET A 1 44.11 9.07 35.54
N ARG A 2 43.88 10.01 34.60
CA ARG A 2 42.56 10.59 34.33
C ARG A 2 41.83 9.71 33.31
N ALA A 3 40.64 9.21 33.66
CA ALA A 3 39.78 8.45 32.77
C ALA A 3 39.12 9.40 31.75
N ASN A 4 39.54 9.32 30.48
CA ASN A 4 38.86 9.93 29.35
C ASN A 4 37.50 9.24 29.16
N HIS A 5 36.44 9.88 29.65
CA HIS A 5 35.06 9.49 29.35
C HIS A 5 34.71 10.08 27.98
N LEU A 6 35.03 9.36 26.92
CA LEU A 6 34.48 9.63 25.60
C LEU A 6 32.95 9.47 25.71
N PRO A 7 32.14 10.47 25.36
CA PRO A 7 30.71 10.23 25.18
C PRO A 7 30.55 9.24 24.03
N PHE A 8 29.72 8.22 24.23
CA PHE A 8 29.30 7.35 23.14
C PHE A 8 28.73 8.23 22.00
N PRO A 9 29.05 7.95 20.73
CA PRO A 9 28.33 8.57 19.63
C PRO A 9 26.83 8.29 19.81
N PRO A 10 25.94 9.22 19.45
CA PRO A 10 24.52 8.92 19.45
C PRO A 10 24.30 7.66 18.60
N ARG A 11 23.59 6.68 19.15
CA ARG A 11 23.06 5.58 18.35
C ARG A 11 22.25 6.25 17.23
N TRP A 12 22.66 6.09 15.98
CA TRP A 12 21.75 6.38 14.88
C TRP A 12 20.56 5.43 15.06
N THR A 13 19.47 5.95 15.60
CA THR A 13 18.16 5.35 15.40
C THR A 13 17.93 5.37 13.90
N THR A 14 18.13 4.23 13.26
CA THR A 14 17.56 3.93 11.95
C THR A 14 16.05 3.95 12.11
N ASP A 15 15.42 5.12 12.13
CA ASP A 15 14.03 5.36 11.67
C ASP A 15 13.64 6.85 11.67
N ASP A 16 14.57 7.75 11.36
CA ASP A 16 14.21 9.14 11.02
C ASP A 16 14.83 9.53 9.67
N ARG A 17 14.69 8.64 8.69
CA ARG A 17 14.70 9.09 7.30
C ARG A 17 13.27 9.60 7.08
N PRO A 18 13.04 10.92 6.94
CA PRO A 18 11.76 11.37 6.43
C PRO A 18 11.59 10.68 5.07
N ALA A 19 10.62 9.76 5.00
CA ALA A 19 10.12 9.27 3.72
C ALA A 19 9.86 10.52 2.88
N ALA A 20 10.57 10.64 1.76
CA ALA A 20 10.58 11.83 0.92
C ALA A 20 9.14 12.33 0.78
N ARG A 21 8.87 13.52 1.33
CA ARG A 21 7.53 14.10 1.32
C ARG A 21 7.10 14.18 -0.14
N THR A 22 5.96 13.59 -0.40
CA THR A 22 5.36 13.58 -1.73
C THR A 22 4.83 14.98 -1.99
N ASP A 23 5.70 15.87 -2.48
CA ASP A 23 5.45 17.31 -2.58
C ASP A 23 4.56 17.72 -3.77
N ALA A 24 3.97 16.77 -4.49
CA ALA A 24 2.99 17.08 -5.51
C ALA A 24 1.70 17.62 -4.83
N PRO A 25 1.16 18.77 -5.26
CA PRO A 25 -0.11 19.28 -4.74
C PRO A 25 -1.25 18.31 -5.07
N ALA A 26 -2.15 18.15 -4.09
CA ALA A 26 -3.38 17.42 -4.30
C ALA A 26 -4.30 18.20 -5.25
N THR A 27 -4.98 17.50 -6.15
CA THR A 27 -5.91 18.10 -7.11
C THR A 27 -7.17 17.26 -7.26
N ASP A 28 -8.27 17.89 -7.65
CA ASP A 28 -9.51 17.21 -8.01
C ASP A 28 -9.51 16.76 -9.49
N ARG A 29 -8.46 17.10 -10.26
CA ARG A 29 -8.24 16.61 -11.65
C ARG A 29 -7.83 15.13 -11.72
N LEU A 30 -7.50 14.54 -10.57
CA LEU A 30 -7.17 13.13 -10.37
C LEU A 30 -8.07 12.57 -9.28
N LEU A 31 -8.86 11.55 -9.61
CA LEU A 31 -9.83 10.96 -8.70
C LEU A 31 -9.61 9.46 -8.56
N ILE A 32 -9.54 8.99 -7.32
CA ILE A 32 -9.63 7.57 -6.99
C ILE A 32 -11.11 7.23 -6.86
N GLN A 33 -11.60 6.33 -7.71
CA GLN A 33 -12.97 5.84 -7.66
C GLN A 33 -13.07 4.54 -6.87
N TYR A 34 -12.02 3.72 -6.91
CA TYR A 34 -11.91 2.50 -6.15
C TYR A 34 -10.44 2.12 -5.94
N PRO A 35 -10.00 1.73 -4.73
CA PRO A 35 -10.82 1.59 -3.51
C PRO A 35 -11.29 2.94 -2.95
N GLU A 36 -12.38 2.92 -2.18
CA GLU A 36 -12.80 4.08 -1.39
C GLU A 36 -11.93 4.20 -0.13
N ASP A 37 -11.77 5.42 0.35
CA ASP A 37 -11.04 5.69 1.60
C ASP A 37 -11.75 5.03 2.79
N GLY A 38 -10.99 4.32 3.62
CA GLY A 38 -11.47 3.59 4.79
C GLY A 38 -11.93 2.16 4.53
N MET A 39 -11.92 1.66 3.28
CA MET A 39 -12.32 0.28 2.98
C MET A 39 -11.45 -0.75 3.72
N THR A 40 -12.10 -1.82 4.19
CA THR A 40 -11.43 -2.94 4.85
C THR A 40 -11.65 -4.21 4.04
N TYR A 41 -10.57 -4.95 3.79
CA TYR A 41 -10.54 -6.23 3.11
C TYR A 41 -10.03 -7.31 4.06
N GLN A 42 -10.38 -8.56 3.76
CA GLN A 42 -9.90 -9.72 4.50
C GLN A 42 -9.37 -10.74 3.51
N ILE A 43 -8.14 -11.22 3.76
CA ILE A 43 -7.56 -12.29 2.95
C ILE A 43 -8.35 -13.58 3.17
N ASP A 44 -8.73 -14.24 2.08
CA ASP A 44 -9.36 -15.55 2.10
C ASP A 44 -8.27 -16.63 2.16
N PRO A 45 -8.26 -17.52 3.18
CA PRO A 45 -7.23 -18.56 3.31
C PRO A 45 -7.34 -19.68 2.27
N VAL A 46 -8.50 -19.85 1.63
CA VAL A 46 -8.77 -20.94 0.67
C VAL A 46 -8.50 -20.49 -0.75
N LEU A 47 -8.69 -19.20 -1.04
CA LEU A 47 -8.50 -18.66 -2.38
C LEU A 47 -7.01 -18.50 -2.73
N GLN A 48 -6.60 -18.89 -3.94
CA GLN A 48 -5.21 -18.70 -4.37
C GLN A 48 -4.87 -17.20 -4.42
N ALA A 49 -3.64 -16.85 -4.02
CA ALA A 49 -3.19 -15.45 -3.96
C ALA A 49 -3.34 -14.69 -5.29
N ALA A 50 -3.23 -15.39 -6.43
CA ALA A 50 -3.41 -14.80 -7.75
C ALA A 50 -4.84 -14.25 -7.99
N PHE A 51 -5.85 -14.77 -7.29
CA PHE A 51 -7.23 -14.28 -7.35
C PHE A 51 -7.54 -13.26 -6.25
N GLN A 52 -6.59 -12.99 -5.35
CA GLN A 52 -6.72 -12.00 -4.27
C GLN A 52 -6.08 -10.68 -4.69
N GLN A 53 -6.68 -10.07 -5.71
CA GLN A 53 -6.22 -8.81 -6.27
C GLN A 53 -7.30 -7.74 -6.18
N LEU A 54 -6.87 -6.52 -5.92
CA LEU A 54 -7.68 -5.32 -5.93
C LEU A 54 -7.52 -4.62 -7.28
N HIS A 55 -8.58 -4.64 -8.08
CA HIS A 55 -8.63 -3.89 -9.34
C HIS A 55 -8.87 -2.42 -9.04
N LEU A 56 -7.89 -1.57 -9.35
CA LEU A 56 -7.94 -0.15 -9.05
C LEU A 56 -8.74 0.58 -10.13
N LYS A 57 -9.55 1.56 -9.71
CA LYS A 57 -10.30 2.42 -10.61
C LYS A 57 -10.03 3.86 -10.30
N GLY A 58 -9.61 4.60 -11.31
CA GLY A 58 -9.28 5.99 -11.18
C GLY A 58 -9.63 6.77 -12.45
N ALA A 59 -9.87 8.06 -12.27
CA ALA A 59 -10.10 9.00 -13.35
C ALA A 59 -9.02 10.08 -13.32
N ALA A 60 -8.64 10.52 -14.50
CA ALA A 60 -7.74 11.63 -14.74
C ALA A 60 -8.38 12.53 -15.80
N GLU A 61 -8.28 13.83 -15.61
CA GLU A 61 -8.67 14.79 -16.63
C GLU A 61 -7.85 14.61 -17.91
N THR A 62 -8.48 14.86 -19.05
CA THR A 62 -7.81 14.82 -20.36
C THR A 62 -6.62 15.79 -20.40
N GLY A 63 -5.51 15.37 -21.02
CA GLY A 63 -4.31 16.18 -21.18
C GLY A 63 -3.28 16.03 -20.06
N LEU A 64 -3.60 15.32 -18.97
CA LEU A 64 -2.60 14.89 -18.00
C LEU A 64 -1.71 13.79 -18.59
N LEU A 65 -0.42 13.87 -18.30
CA LEU A 65 0.63 12.98 -18.78
C LEU A 65 1.11 12.06 -17.66
N ASP A 66 1.73 10.94 -18.02
CA ASP A 66 2.33 9.97 -17.09
C ASP A 66 1.42 9.58 -15.90
N VAL A 67 0.14 9.32 -16.17
CA VAL A 67 -0.82 8.94 -15.13
C VAL A 67 -0.49 7.55 -14.60
N HIS A 68 -0.28 7.42 -13.29
CA HIS A 68 0.08 6.15 -12.64
C HIS A 68 -0.39 6.06 -11.20
N TRP A 69 -0.52 4.82 -10.71
CA TRP A 69 -0.76 4.55 -9.29
C TRP A 69 0.53 4.52 -8.49
N ARG A 70 0.43 4.95 -7.24
CA ARG A 70 1.38 4.62 -6.19
C ARG A 70 0.66 4.01 -4.99
N VAL A 71 1.24 2.94 -4.46
CA VAL A 71 0.81 2.28 -3.22
C VAL A 71 1.95 2.38 -2.23
N ASP A 72 1.69 2.99 -1.08
CA ASP A 72 2.71 3.25 -0.04
C ASP A 72 3.95 3.96 -0.60
N GLY A 73 3.72 4.89 -1.52
CA GLY A 73 4.77 5.65 -2.22
C GLY A 73 5.45 4.91 -3.37
N THR A 74 5.18 3.63 -3.57
CA THR A 74 5.77 2.80 -4.63
C THR A 74 4.92 2.83 -5.89
N ARG A 75 5.50 3.21 -7.04
CA ARG A 75 4.82 3.21 -8.33
C ARG A 75 4.45 1.80 -8.77
N LEU A 76 3.18 1.60 -9.10
CA LEU A 76 2.73 0.36 -9.74
C LEU A 76 3.12 0.37 -11.22
N PRO A 77 3.54 -0.78 -11.78
CA PRO A 77 3.77 -0.92 -13.20
C PRO A 77 2.45 -0.96 -13.98
N GLY A 78 2.50 -0.61 -15.27
CA GLY A 78 1.38 -0.76 -16.20
C GLY A 78 0.47 0.47 -16.33
N ASP A 79 -0.62 0.29 -17.06
CA ASP A 79 -1.63 1.33 -17.30
C ASP A 79 -2.51 1.52 -16.05
N TYR A 80 -2.63 2.76 -15.60
CA TYR A 80 -3.44 3.11 -14.43
C TYR A 80 -4.91 2.68 -14.54
N ARG A 81 -5.45 2.53 -15.75
CA ARG A 81 -6.83 2.11 -16.01
C ARG A 81 -7.08 0.63 -15.79
N THR A 82 -6.02 -0.18 -15.79
CA THR A 82 -6.09 -1.65 -15.68
C THR A 82 -5.28 -2.19 -14.51
N ALA A 83 -4.70 -1.30 -13.69
CA ALA A 83 -3.84 -1.66 -12.58
C ALA A 83 -4.58 -2.57 -11.58
N ALA A 84 -3.94 -3.67 -11.24
CA ALA A 84 -4.36 -4.58 -10.18
C ALA A 84 -3.25 -4.63 -9.12
N TRP A 85 -3.65 -4.64 -7.85
CA TRP A 85 -2.74 -4.70 -6.73
C TRP A 85 -3.02 -5.95 -5.88
N PRO A 86 -2.03 -6.81 -5.61
CA PRO A 86 -2.24 -8.00 -4.77
C PRO A 86 -2.57 -7.58 -3.34
N LEU A 87 -3.59 -8.19 -2.72
CA LEU A 87 -3.94 -7.92 -1.33
C LEU A 87 -2.82 -8.39 -0.40
N THR A 88 -2.11 -7.44 0.20
CA THR A 88 -1.13 -7.71 1.26
C THR A 88 -1.71 -7.26 2.61
N PRO A 89 -1.53 -8.00 3.72
CA PRO A 89 -1.99 -7.57 5.03
C PRO A 89 -1.32 -6.26 5.47
N GLY A 90 -2.10 -5.36 6.06
CA GLY A 90 -1.61 -4.09 6.56
C GLY A 90 -2.50 -2.90 6.22
N ARG A 91 -2.01 -1.70 6.58
CA ARG A 91 -2.60 -0.44 6.16
C ARG A 91 -1.88 0.03 4.91
N HIS A 92 -2.64 0.40 3.88
CA HIS A 92 -2.09 0.81 2.60
C HIS A 92 -2.67 2.14 2.15
N ALA A 93 -1.83 2.99 1.57
CA ALA A 93 -2.18 4.30 1.03
C ALA A 93 -2.07 4.30 -0.50
N PHE A 94 -3.18 4.59 -1.17
CA PHE A 94 -3.30 4.68 -2.61
C PHE A 94 -3.34 6.14 -3.05
N THR A 95 -2.56 6.45 -4.09
CA THR A 95 -2.54 7.77 -4.74
C THR A 95 -2.43 7.60 -6.25
N LEU A 96 -3.14 8.43 -7.00
CA LEU A 96 -2.85 8.65 -8.42
C LEU A 96 -1.90 9.83 -8.56
N HIS A 97 -0.98 9.69 -9.50
CA HIS A 97 0.00 10.70 -9.85
C HIS A 97 -0.07 10.98 -11.35
N ALA A 98 0.22 12.22 -11.73
CA ALA A 98 0.35 12.62 -13.13
C ALA A 98 1.28 13.84 -13.24
N LEU A 99 1.59 14.22 -14.47
CA LEU A 99 2.23 15.47 -14.83
C LEU A 99 1.26 16.32 -15.66
N THR A 100 1.29 17.65 -15.48
CA THR A 100 0.66 18.55 -16.44
C THR A 100 1.47 18.61 -17.74
N PRO A 101 0.93 19.16 -18.85
CA PRO A 101 1.70 19.41 -20.07
C PRO A 101 2.96 20.24 -19.84
N GLU A 102 2.95 21.10 -18.83
CA GLU A 102 4.09 21.94 -18.40
C GLU A 102 5.10 21.17 -17.52
N GLY A 103 4.87 19.88 -17.28
CA GLY A 103 5.74 19.03 -16.45
C GLY A 103 5.52 19.18 -14.94
N ILE A 104 4.45 19.84 -14.50
CA ILE A 104 4.17 20.04 -13.07
C ILE A 104 3.57 18.76 -12.49
N PRO A 105 4.13 18.20 -11.40
CA PRO A 105 3.57 17.00 -10.79
C PRO A 105 2.28 17.31 -10.03
N LEU A 106 1.28 16.45 -10.21
CA LEU A 106 0.00 16.46 -9.50
C LEU A 106 -0.24 15.11 -8.83
N ARG A 107 -1.05 15.12 -7.76
CA ARG A 107 -1.57 13.89 -7.17
C ARG A 107 -3.04 13.97 -6.83
N SER A 108 -3.70 12.83 -6.75
CA SER A 108 -5.04 12.75 -6.16
C SER A 108 -5.01 12.94 -4.65
N ARG A 109 -6.20 13.03 -4.05
CA ARG A 109 -6.37 12.70 -2.62
C ARG A 109 -5.94 11.26 -2.35
N THR A 110 -5.48 11.00 -1.13
CA THR A 110 -5.07 9.67 -0.70
C THR A 110 -6.28 8.85 -0.29
N ALA A 111 -6.39 7.62 -0.79
CA ALA A 111 -7.33 6.63 -0.29
C ALA A 111 -6.58 5.60 0.56
N HIS A 112 -7.04 5.39 1.79
CA HIS A 112 -6.48 4.41 2.70
C HIS A 112 -7.35 3.17 2.74
N ILE A 113 -6.73 2.01 2.78
CA ILE A 113 -7.44 0.76 3.05
C ILE A 113 -6.75 0.02 4.17
N PHE A 114 -7.47 -0.93 4.75
CA PHE A 114 -6.95 -1.91 5.69
C PHE A 114 -7.17 -3.31 5.14
N VAL A 115 -6.14 -4.13 5.15
CA VAL A 115 -6.23 -5.54 4.76
C VAL A 115 -5.92 -6.37 5.99
N LEU A 116 -6.93 -7.09 6.47
CA LEU A 116 -6.80 -8.03 7.56
C LEU A 116 -6.16 -9.33 7.06
N PRO A 117 -5.30 -9.97 7.87
CA PRO A 117 -4.82 -11.30 7.56
C PRO A 117 -5.99 -12.29 7.49
N ALA A 118 -5.75 -13.44 6.88
CA ALA A 118 -6.70 -14.54 6.95
C ALA A 118 -6.97 -14.90 8.42
N LEU A 119 -8.23 -15.16 8.75
CA LEU A 119 -8.53 -15.69 10.07
C LEU A 119 -7.81 -17.02 10.25
N PRO A 120 -7.20 -17.29 11.42
CA PRO A 120 -6.71 -18.61 11.71
C PRO A 120 -7.89 -19.57 11.52
N GLY A 121 -7.71 -20.52 10.61
CA GLY A 121 -8.72 -21.54 10.35
C GLY A 121 -9.10 -22.19 11.67
N THR A 122 -10.40 -22.33 11.90
CA THR A 122 -10.91 -23.36 12.79
C THR A 122 -10.30 -24.67 12.31
N ASP A 123 -9.27 -25.12 13.01
CA ASP A 123 -8.55 -26.34 12.71
C ASP A 123 -9.50 -27.53 12.84
N GLN A 124 -10.16 -27.89 11.73
CA GLN A 124 -10.88 -29.16 11.59
C GLN A 124 -9.93 -30.32 11.22
N SER A 125 -8.61 -30.18 11.47
CA SER A 125 -7.64 -31.28 11.34
C SER A 125 -7.33 -32.00 12.66
N ARG A 126 -8.22 -31.97 13.65
CA ARG A 126 -8.32 -33.06 14.65
C ARG A 126 -9.31 -34.15 14.20
N LYS A 127 -9.13 -34.71 13.01
CA LYS A 127 -9.76 -36.01 12.68
C LYS A 127 -9.00 -37.12 13.41
N SER A 128 -9.59 -37.55 14.51
CA SER A 128 -9.63 -38.92 15.03
C SER A 128 -8.41 -39.80 14.78
N THR A 129 -7.52 -39.85 15.77
CA THR A 129 -6.78 -41.09 16.07
C THR A 129 -7.22 -41.58 17.45
N ARG A 130 -8.46 -42.06 17.52
CA ARG A 130 -8.83 -43.10 18.49
C ARG A 130 -8.56 -44.43 17.80
N SER A 131 -7.47 -45.08 18.17
CA SER A 131 -7.37 -46.53 18.10
C SER A 131 -6.32 -46.99 19.11
N ARG A 132 -6.85 -47.40 20.27
CA ARG A 132 -6.31 -48.44 21.15
C ARG A 132 -6.91 -49.76 20.62
N PRO A 133 -6.22 -50.90 20.74
CA PRO A 133 -5.96 -51.54 22.04
C PRO A 133 -4.49 -51.62 22.42
#